data_AF-A0A369T4K3-F1
#
_entry.id   AF-A0A369T4K3-F1
#
_cell.length_a   1.000
_cell.length_b   1.000
_cell.length_c   1.000
_cell.angle_alpha   90.00
_cell.angle_beta   90.00
_cell.angle_gamma   90.00
#
_symmetry.space_group_name_H-M   'P 1'
#
loop_
_entity.id
_entity.type
_entity.pdbx_description
1 polymer ?
#
loop_
_entity_poly.entity_id
_entity_poly.type
_entity_poly.pdbx_seq_one_letter_code
_entity_poly.pdbx_strand_id
1 'polypeptide(L)'
;MVQVIDLRADAGWVGLVERLRDALASELGDLVIRMIALPSPSERIYDSNLLIVVRDDSGETVERIMDAILRVEGSAGVEGIISPLIVTESERRIIEGFRGLEVVCE
;
A
#
# COMPACT_ATOMS: atom_id res chain seq x y z
N MET A 1 -0.43 12.17 3.65
CA MET A 1 -0.24 10.71 3.50
C MET A 1 0.62 10.21 4.65
N VAL A 2 0.10 9.33 5.50
CA VAL A 2 0.86 8.69 6.59
C VAL A 2 1.25 7.29 6.13
N GLN A 3 2.53 6.94 6.30
CA GLN A 3 3.08 5.64 5.94
C GLN A 3 3.65 4.97 7.19
N VAL A 4 3.31 3.70 7.39
CA VAL A 4 3.90 2.85 8.43
C VAL A 4 4.64 1.74 7.69
N ILE A 5 5.96 1.67 7.87
CA ILE A 5 6.84 0.63 7.32
C ILE A 5 7.60 0.03 8.50
N ASP A 6 7.59 -1.30 8.63
CA ASP A 6 8.48 -1.99 9.57
C ASP A 6 9.92 -2.01 9.02
N LEU A 7 10.87 -1.51 9.80
CA LEU A 7 12.28 -1.35 9.39
C LEU A 7 13.05 -2.69 9.24
N ARG A 8 12.43 -3.84 9.54
CA ARG A 8 13.03 -5.17 9.30
C ARG A 8 12.72 -5.72 7.91
N ALA A 9 11.91 -5.00 7.15
CA ALA A 9 11.60 -5.30 5.76
C ALA A 9 12.86 -5.38 4.88
N ASP A 10 12.84 -6.29 3.91
CA ASP A 10 13.88 -6.38 2.89
C ASP A 10 14.03 -5.03 2.16
N ALA A 11 15.27 -4.58 1.93
CA ALA A 11 15.53 -3.28 1.33
C ALA A 11 14.90 -3.11 -0.06
N GLY A 12 14.73 -4.21 -0.81
CA GLY A 12 14.01 -4.23 -2.08
C GLY A 12 12.51 -4.00 -1.90
N TRP A 13 11.89 -4.61 -0.88
CA TRP A 13 10.48 -4.41 -0.56
C TRP A 13 10.19 -2.98 -0.10
N VAL A 14 11.00 -2.43 0.82
CA VAL A 14 10.86 -1.03 1.25
C VAL A 14 10.95 -0.09 0.06
N GLY A 15 11.97 -0.24 -0.78
CA GLY A 15 12.15 0.59 -1.97
C GLY A 15 11.00 0.48 -2.97
N LEU A 16 10.39 -0.71 -3.12
CA LEU A 16 9.23 -0.92 -3.99
C LEU A 16 8.00 -0.18 -3.45
N VAL A 17 7.72 -0.31 -2.14
CA VAL A 17 6.60 0.37 -1.48
C VAL A 17 6.78 1.89 -1.52
N GLU A 18 8.00 2.41 -1.35
CA GLU A 18 8.26 3.86 -1.47
C GLU A 18 8.04 4.38 -2.89
N ARG A 19 8.51 3.66 -3.92
CA ARG A 19 8.22 4.02 -5.31
C ARG A 19 6.73 4.05 -5.61
N LEU A 20 5.99 3.08 -5.08
CA LEU A 20 4.55 3.06 -5.21
C LEU A 20 3.89 4.25 -4.49
N ARG A 21 4.33 4.58 -3.28
CA ARG A 21 3.87 5.78 -2.56
C ARG A 21 4.03 7.02 -3.42
N ASP A 22 5.22 7.23 -3.99
CA ASP A 22 5.52 8.43 -4.78
C ASP A 22 4.69 8.48 -6.07
N ALA A 23 4.49 7.33 -6.74
CA ALA A 23 3.61 7.23 -7.89
C ALA A 23 2.16 7.58 -7.55
N LEU A 24 1.61 6.96 -6.49
CA LEU A 24 0.24 7.21 -6.04
C LEU A 24 0.05 8.66 -5.56
N ALA A 25 1.02 9.22 -4.84
CA ALA A 25 0.98 10.61 -4.41
C ALA A 25 0.99 11.58 -5.59
N SER A 26 1.76 11.30 -6.65
CA SER A 26 1.80 12.12 -7.86
C SER A 26 0.53 12.01 -8.70
N GLU A 27 -0.07 10.83 -8.78
CA GLU A 27 -1.21 10.59 -9.68
C GLU A 27 -2.56 10.87 -9.01
N LEU A 28 -2.73 10.40 -7.77
CA LEU A 28 -4.00 10.42 -7.04
C LEU A 28 -4.04 11.49 -5.95
N GLY A 29 -2.89 12.02 -5.55
CA GLY A 29 -2.79 13.12 -4.59
C GLY A 29 -3.56 12.83 -3.29
N ASP A 30 -4.47 13.72 -2.96
CA ASP A 30 -5.31 13.66 -1.75
C ASP A 30 -6.35 12.53 -1.74
N LEU A 31 -6.57 11.82 -2.86
CA LEU A 31 -7.46 10.66 -2.89
C LEU A 31 -6.91 9.51 -2.05
N VAL A 32 -5.58 9.33 -2.01
CA VAL A 32 -4.93 8.31 -1.19
C VAL A 32 -4.59 8.92 0.17
N ILE A 33 -5.33 8.51 1.18
CA ILE A 33 -5.27 9.06 2.53
C ILE A 33 -4.11 8.43 3.29
N ARG A 34 -3.98 7.10 3.16
CA ARG A 34 -3.05 6.29 3.94
C ARG A 34 -2.62 5.07 3.14
N MET A 35 -1.38 4.64 3.39
CA MET A 35 -0.86 3.37 2.89
C MET A 35 -0.16 2.65 4.03
N ILE A 36 -0.47 1.37 4.24
CA ILE A 36 0.14 0.51 5.27
C ILE A 36 0.66 -0.75 4.60
N ALA A 37 1.98 -0.91 4.55
CA ALA A 37 2.61 -2.11 4.01
C ALA A 37 2.95 -3.08 5.13
N LEU A 38 2.79 -4.37 4.90
CA LEU A 38 3.31 -5.40 5.80
C LEU A 38 4.85 -5.43 5.74
N PRO A 39 5.53 -5.96 6.77
CA PRO A 39 7.00 -6.03 6.81
C PRO A 39 7.62 -6.83 5.66
N SER A 40 6.90 -7.80 5.11
CA SER A 40 7.42 -8.67 4.04
C SER A 40 6.43 -8.86 2.89
N PRO A 41 6.91 -8.99 1.63
CA PRO A 41 6.08 -9.34 0.49
C PRO A 41 5.48 -10.75 0.57
N SER A 42 5.86 -11.59 1.54
CA SER A 42 5.25 -12.91 1.81
C SER A 42 4.18 -12.90 2.90
N GLU A 43 4.10 -11.86 3.72
CA GLU A 43 3.07 -11.75 4.75
C GLU A 43 1.72 -11.37 4.14
N ARG A 44 0.62 -11.86 4.72
CA ARG A 44 -0.73 -11.63 4.19
C ARG A 44 -1.71 -11.37 5.33
N ILE A 45 -2.45 -10.28 5.23
CA ILE A 45 -3.65 -9.97 6.01
C ILE A 45 -4.78 -9.79 5.00
N TYR A 46 -5.87 -10.54 5.16
CA TYR A 46 -6.94 -10.62 4.15
C TYR A 46 -6.42 -10.92 2.73
N ASP A 47 -5.45 -11.84 2.63
CA ASP A 47 -4.77 -12.19 1.37
C ASP A 47 -4.02 -11.04 0.68
N SER A 48 -3.78 -9.93 1.39
CA SER A 48 -3.07 -8.75 0.89
C SER A 48 -1.87 -8.39 1.77
N ASN A 49 -0.87 -7.75 1.16
CA ASN A 49 0.34 -7.30 1.87
C ASN A 49 0.50 -5.78 1.92
N LEU A 50 -0.46 -5.07 1.33
CA LEU A 50 -0.51 -3.62 1.30
C LEU A 50 -1.95 -3.18 1.49
N LEU A 51 -2.22 -2.32 2.46
CA LEU A 51 -3.50 -1.63 2.61
C LEU A 51 -3.38 -0.22 2.03
N ILE A 52 -4.30 0.15 1.16
CA ILE A 52 -4.43 1.50 0.61
C ILE A 52 -5.79 2.02 1.03
N VAL A 53 -5.79 3.09 1.83
CA VAL A 53 -7.01 3.77 2.26
C VAL A 53 -7.24 4.98 1.37
N VAL A 54 -8.38 4.99 0.70
CA VAL A 54 -8.79 6.04 -0.23
C VAL A 54 -10.01 6.82 0.28
N ARG A 55 -10.21 8.03 -0.23
CA ARG A 55 -11.44 8.81 0.02
C ARG A 55 -12.66 8.18 -0.64
N ASP A 56 -12.47 7.56 -1.80
CA ASP A 56 -13.50 6.97 -2.64
C ASP A 56 -12.92 5.75 -3.37
N ASP A 57 -13.65 4.64 -3.37
CA ASP A 57 -13.27 3.36 -3.97
C ASP A 57 -13.92 3.12 -5.33
N SER A 58 -14.20 4.20 -6.08
CA SER A 58 -14.67 4.09 -7.46
C SER A 58 -13.78 3.19 -8.31
N GLY A 59 -14.39 2.56 -9.33
CA GLY A 59 -13.68 1.74 -10.30
C GLY A 59 -12.48 2.46 -10.91
N GLU A 60 -12.63 3.74 -11.28
CA GLU A 60 -11.53 4.57 -11.79
C GLU A 60 -10.37 4.68 -10.78
N THR A 61 -10.66 4.92 -9.49
CA THR A 61 -9.62 5.01 -8.46
C THR A 61 -8.90 3.68 -8.30
N VAL A 62 -9.64 2.57 -8.27
CA VAL A 62 -9.08 1.22 -8.19
C VAL A 62 -8.20 0.92 -9.41
N GLU A 63 -8.69 1.17 -10.62
CA GLU A 63 -7.95 0.95 -11.87
C GLU A 63 -6.63 1.74 -11.89
N ARG A 64 -6.65 3.01 -11.48
CA ARG A 64 -5.45 3.85 -11.43
C ARG A 64 -4.44 3.36 -10.40
N ILE A 65 -4.89 2.88 -9.24
CA ILE A 65 -4.02 2.25 -8.24
C ILE A 65 -3.36 1.00 -8.83
N MET A 66 -4.14 0.14 -9.48
CA MET A 66 -3.63 -1.09 -10.09
C MET A 66 -2.62 -0.80 -11.21
N ASP A 67 -2.88 0.19 -12.07
CA ASP A 67 -1.93 0.60 -13.12
C ASP A 67 -0.60 1.10 -12.53
N ALA A 68 -0.67 1.93 -11.47
CA ALA A 68 0.52 2.39 -10.77
C ALA A 68 1.33 1.23 -10.17
N ILE A 69 0.65 0.22 -9.59
CA ILE A 69 1.30 -0.99 -9.06
C ILE A 69 2.01 -1.73 -10.18
N LEU A 70 1.31 -2.06 -11.27
CA LEU A 70 1.89 -2.79 -12.40
C LEU A 70 3.11 -2.07 -12.99
N ARG A 71 3.04 -0.74 -13.09
CA ARG A 71 4.14 0.08 -13.60
C ARG A 71 5.37 0.06 -12.68
N VAL A 72 5.16 0.14 -11.37
CA VAL A 72 6.23 0.10 -10.36
C VAL A 72 6.88 -1.28 -10.31
N GLU A 73 6.08 -2.35 -10.33
CA GLU A 73 6.58 -3.73 -10.40
C GLU A 73 7.38 -3.99 -11.67
N GLY A 74 6.81 -3.64 -12.83
CA GLY A 74 7.47 -3.81 -14.12
C GLY A 74 8.79 -3.04 -14.23
N SER A 75 8.86 -1.83 -13.67
CA SER A 75 10.09 -1.03 -13.62
C SER A 75 11.15 -1.61 -12.68
N ALA A 76 10.74 -2.39 -11.68
CA ALA A 76 11.63 -3.11 -10.77
C ALA A 76 11.99 -4.52 -11.26
N GLY A 77 11.42 -4.98 -12.39
CA GLY A 77 11.65 -6.32 -12.92
C GLY A 77 11.03 -7.43 -12.08
N VAL A 78 9.98 -7.11 -11.31
CA VAL A 78 9.20 -8.05 -10.51
C VAL A 78 7.75 -8.04 -10.99
N GLU A 79 6.98 -9.06 -10.63
CA GLU A 79 5.55 -9.14 -10.99
C GLU A 79 4.78 -9.86 -9.87
N GLY A 80 3.64 -9.31 -9.46
CA GLY A 80 2.73 -9.95 -8.49
C GLY A 80 3.26 -9.99 -7.06
N ILE A 81 4.19 -9.11 -6.71
CA ILE A 81 4.76 -8.97 -5.36
C ILE A 81 3.84 -8.13 -4.49
N ILE A 82 3.31 -7.03 -5.01
CA ILE A 82 2.36 -6.14 -4.33
C ILE A 82 0.96 -6.71 -4.52
N SER A 83 0.30 -7.00 -3.40
CA SER A 83 -1.10 -7.40 -3.35
C SER A 83 -1.86 -6.37 -2.51
N PRO A 84 -2.55 -5.41 -3.17
CA PRO A 84 -3.24 -4.34 -2.47
C PRO A 84 -4.61 -4.78 -1.97
N LEU A 85 -4.98 -4.28 -0.80
CA LEU A 85 -6.35 -4.17 -0.32
C LEU A 85 -6.73 -2.70 -0.34
N ILE A 86 -7.70 -2.33 -1.17
CA ILE A 86 -8.15 -0.95 -1.33
C ILE A 86 -9.46 -0.80 -0.57
N VAL A 87 -9.50 0.14 0.38
CA VAL A 87 -10.67 0.37 1.22
C VAL A 87 -10.90 1.86 1.45
N THR A 88 -12.11 2.22 1.87
CA THR A 88 -12.41 3.57 2.33
C THR A 88 -12.19 3.73 3.84
N GLU A 89 -12.15 4.96 4.35
CA GLU A 89 -12.00 5.23 5.80
C GLU A 89 -13.11 4.62 6.67
N SER A 90 -14.26 4.27 6.07
CA SER A 90 -15.36 3.62 6.78
C SER A 90 -15.04 2.19 7.21
N GLU A 91 -14.07 1.54 6.57
CA GLU A 91 -13.69 0.14 6.78
C GLU A 91 -12.75 -0.03 8.00
N ARG A 92 -13.16 0.52 9.15
CA ARG A 92 -12.30 0.60 10.34
C ARG A 92 -11.74 -0.75 10.79
N ARG A 93 -12.54 -1.83 10.73
CA ARG A 93 -12.10 -3.17 11.14
C ARG A 93 -10.91 -3.67 10.32
N ILE A 94 -10.92 -3.40 9.01
CA ILE A 94 -9.82 -3.79 8.13
C ILE A 94 -8.58 -2.95 8.45
N ILE A 95 -8.77 -1.64 8.60
CA ILE A 95 -7.68 -0.72 8.95
C ILE A 95 -7.03 -1.12 10.28
N GLU A 96 -7.83 -1.47 11.31
CA GLU A 96 -7.33 -1.96 12.60
C GLU A 96 -6.57 -3.28 12.48
N GLY A 97 -6.99 -4.18 11.58
CA GLY A 97 -6.28 -5.43 11.29
C GLY A 97 -4.85 -5.21 10.79
N PHE A 98 -4.62 -4.17 10.00
CA PHE A 98 -3.28 -3.77 9.54
C PHE A 98 -2.50 -2.96 10.58
N ARG A 99 -3.19 -2.27 11.50
CA ARG A 99 -2.54 -1.45 12.56
C ARG A 99 -1.98 -2.24 13.73
N GLY A 100 -2.35 -3.50 13.90
CA GLY A 100 -1.76 -4.39 14.90
C GLY A 100 -0.23 -4.59 14.79
N LEU A 101 0.38 -4.02 13.75
CA LEU A 101 1.82 -4.04 13.43
C LEU A 101 2.47 -2.64 13.50
N GLU A 102 1.79 -1.62 14.06
CA GLU A 102 2.35 -0.26 14.22
C GLU A 102 3.63 -0.29 15.09
N VAL A 103 4.81 -0.21 14.46
CA VAL A 103 6.01 0.30 15.13
C VAL A 103 5.89 1.81 15.14
N VAL A 104 5.48 2.34 16.29
CA VAL A 104 5.54 3.77 16.60
C VAL A 104 7.00 4.10 16.87
N CYS A 105 7.63 4.88 15.99
CA CYS A 105 8.85 5.60 16.34
C CYS A 105 8.43 7.00 16.81
N GLU A 106 8.71 7.28 18.09
CA GLU A 106 8.62 8.62 18.70
C GLU A 106 9.61 9.62 18.06
#